data_AF-A0A7X9JAP1-F1
#
_entry.id   AF-A0A7X9JAP1-F1
#
_cell.length_a   1.000
_cell.length_b   1.000
_cell.length_c   1.000
_cell.angle_alpha   90.00
_cell.angle_beta   90.00
_cell.angle_gamma   90.00
#
_symmetry.space_group_name_H-M   'P 1'
#
loop_
_entity.id
_entity.type
_entity.pdbx_description
1 polymer ?
#
loop_
_entity_poly.entity_id
_entity_poly.type
_entity_poly.pdbx_seq_one_letter_code
_entity_poly.pdbx_strand_id
1 'polypeptide(L)'
;ERGVPYWLKNWFDVNFTRFFATPEQTMTTVLWVVVGLVLLGIVISLLLALFRYPAETAAIRMVNQHEDDGSKVGFKAGWKLGWNHRAFHMWLLDTILAIPNFLLGLLMLTGLFFIFLPYLKAEAWPQVSTSLIGAVVLVFLLLIPMALIGIVVGMLRPYVVRVKVIDDAGIGESLRQGWKLFTHQFKHTFLIWLVLLGVGIAVGVAMMLVFFLLIPAYAVMAIPGALVAAIPGGIGYGITYAIDPVVWPWVIGGLLFLPFFFAITFSPLSFVSGLVAIFYENVWTITFRQVRAIENGTALPPQPPVMAMPLPPVPPQA
;
A
#
# COMPACT_ATOMS: atom_id res chain seq x y z
N GLU A 1 39.66 2.04 12.51
CA GLU A 1 38.82 1.94 11.31
C GLU A 1 39.22 0.69 10.53
N ARG A 2 38.45 -0.41 10.61
CA ARG A 2 38.74 -1.61 9.82
C ARG A 2 38.30 -1.33 8.38
N GLY A 3 39.28 -1.06 7.51
CA GLY A 3 39.08 -0.78 6.10
C GLY A 3 38.35 -1.90 5.38
N VAL A 4 37.52 -1.51 4.41
CA VAL A 4 36.82 -2.41 3.48
C VAL A 4 37.83 -3.44 2.94
N PRO A 5 37.51 -4.75 2.94
CA PRO A 5 38.42 -5.77 2.44
C PRO A 5 38.90 -5.45 1.01
N TYR A 6 40.20 -5.64 0.74
CA TYR A 6 40.79 -5.30 -0.56
C TYR A 6 40.05 -5.96 -1.74
N TRP A 7 39.58 -7.20 -1.57
CA TRP A 7 38.79 -7.89 -2.58
C TRP A 7 37.46 -7.19 -2.86
N LEU A 8 36.78 -6.65 -1.84
CA LEU A 8 35.50 -5.96 -1.97
C LEU A 8 35.70 -4.57 -2.60
N LYS A 9 36.78 -3.87 -2.23
CA LYS A 9 37.16 -2.60 -2.86
C LYS A 9 37.51 -2.80 -4.34
N ASN A 10 38.37 -3.76 -4.65
CA ASN A 10 38.77 -4.07 -6.03
C ASN A 10 37.57 -4.52 -6.88
N TRP A 11 36.70 -5.37 -6.32
CA TRP A 11 35.44 -5.76 -6.96
C TRP A 11 34.55 -4.53 -7.21
N PHE A 12 34.38 -3.64 -6.24
CA PHE A 12 33.56 -2.44 -6.40
C PHE A 12 34.14 -1.48 -7.45
N ASP A 13 35.45 -1.27 -7.45
CA ASP A 13 36.13 -0.41 -8.40
C ASP A 13 36.00 -0.98 -9.83
N VAL A 14 36.34 -2.25 -10.04
CA VAL A 14 36.28 -2.89 -11.37
C VAL A 14 34.85 -2.96 -11.90
N ASN A 15 33.88 -3.22 -11.04
CA ASN A 15 32.54 -3.56 -11.47
C ASN A 15 31.66 -2.31 -11.45
N PHE A 16 31.60 -1.59 -10.33
CA PHE A 16 30.62 -0.51 -10.11
C PHE A 16 31.07 0.82 -10.69
N THR A 17 32.33 1.22 -10.48
CA THR A 17 32.78 2.57 -10.86
C THR A 17 32.79 2.79 -12.38
N ARG A 18 32.95 1.73 -13.18
CA ARG A 18 32.93 1.80 -14.65
C ARG A 18 31.63 2.37 -15.23
N PHE A 19 30.49 2.17 -14.57
CA PHE A 19 29.19 2.68 -15.02
C PHE A 19 28.99 4.16 -14.70
N PHE A 20 29.79 4.66 -13.77
CA PHE A 20 29.86 6.06 -13.38
C PHE A 20 31.14 6.74 -13.90
N ALA A 21 31.88 6.06 -14.77
CA ALA A 21 33.17 6.54 -15.27
C ALA A 21 33.01 7.73 -16.22
N THR A 22 31.89 7.79 -16.96
CA THR A 22 31.55 8.95 -17.79
C THR A 22 30.19 9.54 -17.40
N PRO A 23 30.00 10.86 -17.58
CA PRO A 23 28.72 11.53 -17.39
C PRO A 23 27.57 10.90 -18.19
N GLU A 24 27.84 10.44 -19.42
CA GLU A 24 26.84 9.83 -20.30
C GLU A 24 26.40 8.45 -19.79
N GLN A 25 27.35 7.59 -19.41
CA GLN A 25 27.05 6.26 -18.86
C GLN A 25 26.29 6.36 -17.55
N THR A 26 26.64 7.33 -16.71
CA THR A 26 25.92 7.62 -15.47
C THR A 26 24.46 7.97 -15.75
N MET A 27 24.22 8.88 -16.70
CA MET A 27 22.88 9.35 -17.05
C MET A 27 22.00 8.21 -17.58
N THR A 28 22.53 7.40 -18.49
CA THR A 28 21.81 6.25 -19.05
C THR A 28 21.53 5.19 -17.99
N THR A 29 22.50 4.90 -17.12
CA THR A 29 22.35 3.92 -16.02
C THR A 29 21.27 4.36 -15.04
N VAL A 30 21.31 5.61 -14.56
CA VAL A 30 20.31 6.14 -13.63
C VAL A 30 18.91 6.12 -14.26
N LEU A 31 18.78 6.54 -15.52
CA LEU A 31 17.50 6.55 -16.23
C LEU A 31 16.91 5.14 -16.31
N TRP A 32 17.70 4.13 -16.74
CA TRP A 32 17.22 2.75 -16.83
C TRP A 32 16.93 2.12 -15.48
N VAL A 33 17.68 2.46 -14.42
CA VAL A 33 17.36 2.02 -13.05
C VAL A 33 16.03 2.60 -12.60
N VAL A 34 15.79 3.90 -12.79
CA VAL A 34 14.51 4.54 -12.45
C VAL A 34 13.35 3.91 -13.23
N VAL A 35 13.50 3.74 -14.54
CA VAL A 35 12.49 3.08 -15.38
C VAL A 35 12.25 1.64 -14.92
N GLY A 36 13.30 0.89 -14.64
CA GLY A 36 13.21 -0.49 -14.14
C GLY A 36 12.49 -0.58 -12.80
N LEU A 37 12.78 0.33 -11.86
CA LEU A 37 12.10 0.42 -10.57
C LEU A 37 10.61 0.76 -10.71
N VAL A 38 10.27 1.70 -11.60
CA VAL A 38 8.87 2.06 -11.89
C VAL A 38 8.12 0.88 -12.48
N LEU A 39 8.69 0.21 -13.50
CA LEU A 39 8.08 -0.96 -14.12
C LEU A 39 7.93 -2.12 -13.14
N LEU A 40 8.95 -2.42 -12.35
CA LEU A 40 8.90 -3.42 -11.29
C LEU A 40 7.81 -3.08 -10.27
N GLY A 41 7.74 -1.82 -9.84
CA GLY A 41 6.70 -1.33 -8.92
C GLY A 41 5.30 -1.49 -9.49
N ILE A 42 5.09 -1.22 -10.78
CA ILE A 42 3.81 -1.43 -11.47
C ILE A 42 3.45 -2.92 -11.48
N VAL A 43 4.39 -3.79 -11.88
CA VAL A 43 4.15 -5.24 -11.91
C VAL A 43 3.81 -5.78 -10.52
N ILE A 44 4.59 -5.43 -9.49
CA ILE A 44 4.31 -5.82 -8.11
C ILE A 44 2.93 -5.30 -7.67
N SER A 45 2.60 -4.05 -7.98
CA SER A 45 1.29 -3.46 -7.62
C SER A 45 0.13 -4.19 -8.28
N LEU A 46 0.26 -4.58 -9.55
CA LEU A 46 -0.73 -5.37 -10.27
C LEU A 46 -0.87 -6.78 -9.68
N LEU A 47 0.23 -7.43 -9.30
CA LEU A 47 0.18 -8.74 -8.64
C LEU A 47 -0.50 -8.66 -7.28
N LEU A 48 -0.15 -7.66 -6.47
CA LEU A 48 -0.78 -7.44 -5.16
C LEU A 48 -2.26 -7.06 -5.27
N ALA A 49 -2.63 -6.33 -6.33
CA ALA A 49 -4.03 -6.02 -6.63
C ALA A 49 -4.90 -7.29 -6.73
N LEU A 50 -4.39 -8.35 -7.36
CA LEU A 50 -5.14 -9.62 -7.50
C LEU A 50 -5.55 -10.24 -6.18
N PHE A 51 -4.84 -9.96 -5.08
CA PHE A 51 -5.20 -10.42 -3.74
C PHE A 51 -5.95 -9.36 -2.93
N ARG A 52 -5.51 -8.10 -3.01
CA ARG A 52 -6.04 -7.00 -2.22
C ARG A 52 -7.52 -6.75 -2.50
N TYR A 53 -7.91 -6.61 -3.77
CA TYR A 53 -9.28 -6.21 -4.10
C TYR A 53 -10.32 -7.29 -3.85
N PRO A 54 -10.06 -8.58 -4.14
CA PRO A 54 -10.96 -9.63 -3.70
C PRO A 54 -11.08 -9.70 -2.18
N ALA A 55 -9.98 -9.54 -1.42
CA ALA A 55 -10.03 -9.55 0.04
C ALA A 55 -10.87 -8.39 0.61
N GLU A 56 -10.70 -7.18 0.08
CA GLU A 56 -11.47 -6.01 0.49
C GLU A 56 -12.95 -6.13 0.11
N THR A 57 -13.24 -6.59 -1.12
CA THR A 57 -14.61 -6.88 -1.58
C THR A 57 -15.27 -7.93 -0.70
N ALA A 58 -14.55 -8.98 -0.31
CA ALA A 58 -15.02 -9.99 0.62
C ALA A 58 -15.36 -9.34 1.98
N ALA A 59 -14.43 -8.59 2.59
CA ALA A 59 -14.64 -7.95 3.89
C ALA A 59 -15.92 -7.10 3.92
N ILE A 60 -16.10 -6.21 2.95
CA ILE A 60 -17.29 -5.34 2.86
C ILE A 60 -18.57 -6.17 2.73
N ARG A 61 -18.57 -7.18 1.85
CA ARG A 61 -19.76 -8.01 1.62
C ARG A 61 -20.09 -8.91 2.80
N MET A 62 -19.09 -9.44 3.50
CA MET A 62 -19.29 -10.25 4.71
C MET A 62 -19.94 -9.44 5.82
N VAL A 63 -19.49 -8.20 6.04
CA VAL A 63 -20.10 -7.30 7.01
C VAL A 63 -21.51 -6.94 6.59
N ASN A 64 -21.72 -6.58 5.31
CA ASN A 64 -23.05 -6.23 4.84
C ASN A 64 -24.04 -7.38 5.01
N GLN A 65 -23.67 -8.61 4.65
CA GLN A 65 -24.51 -9.79 4.86
C GLN A 65 -24.80 -10.02 6.36
N HIS A 66 -23.76 -10.00 7.20
CA HIS A 66 -23.92 -10.18 8.64
C HIS A 66 -24.89 -9.16 9.25
N GLU A 67 -24.84 -7.93 8.79
CA GLU A 67 -25.71 -6.87 9.27
C GLU A 67 -27.13 -6.89 8.68
N ASP A 68 -27.36 -7.63 7.59
CA ASP A 68 -28.69 -7.76 6.98
C ASP A 68 -29.46 -8.97 7.57
N ASP A 69 -28.79 -10.10 7.82
CA ASP A 69 -29.44 -11.35 8.25
C ASP A 69 -28.77 -12.06 9.45
N GLY A 70 -27.71 -11.49 10.03
CA GLY A 70 -26.97 -12.10 11.15
C GLY A 70 -26.03 -13.24 10.73
N SER A 71 -25.94 -13.58 9.44
CA SER A 71 -25.14 -14.70 8.96
C SER A 71 -23.65 -14.49 9.22
N LYS A 72 -22.96 -15.56 9.62
CA LYS A 72 -21.49 -15.57 9.76
C LYS A 72 -20.94 -16.49 8.69
N VAL A 73 -20.11 -15.94 7.80
CA VAL A 73 -19.51 -16.73 6.73
C VAL A 73 -18.08 -17.14 7.09
N GLY A 74 -17.74 -18.40 6.81
CA GLY A 74 -16.38 -18.90 6.99
C GLY A 74 -15.41 -18.39 5.91
N PHE A 75 -14.11 -18.57 6.14
CA PHE A 75 -13.04 -18.08 5.26
C PHE A 75 -13.23 -18.44 3.78
N LYS A 76 -13.51 -19.71 3.47
CA LYS A 76 -13.67 -20.18 2.09
C LYS A 76 -14.87 -19.52 1.38
N ALA A 77 -15.98 -19.36 2.09
CA ALA A 77 -17.16 -18.70 1.57
C ALA A 77 -16.92 -17.20 1.37
N GLY A 78 -16.27 -16.53 2.33
CA GLY A 78 -15.85 -15.13 2.24
C GLY A 78 -14.88 -14.88 1.07
N TRP A 79 -13.89 -15.74 0.87
CA TRP A 79 -12.97 -15.64 -0.26
C TRP A 79 -13.70 -15.71 -1.61
N LYS A 80 -14.61 -16.68 -1.76
CA LYS A 80 -15.45 -16.80 -2.97
C LYS A 80 -16.36 -15.57 -3.15
N LEU A 81 -16.78 -14.93 -2.07
CA LEU A 81 -17.57 -13.69 -2.10
C LEU A 81 -16.78 -12.51 -2.67
N GLY A 82 -15.46 -12.49 -2.48
CA GLY A 82 -14.57 -11.46 -3.01
C GLY A 82 -14.24 -11.60 -4.49
N TRP A 83 -14.14 -12.83 -4.98
CA TRP A 83 -13.76 -13.13 -6.37
C TRP A 83 -14.92 -12.97 -7.35
N ASN A 84 -15.20 -11.72 -7.73
CA ASN A 84 -16.20 -11.39 -8.74
C ASN A 84 -15.78 -10.17 -9.57
N HIS A 85 -16.62 -9.76 -10.54
CA HIS A 85 -16.38 -8.56 -11.36
C HIS A 85 -16.28 -7.29 -10.51
N ARG A 86 -16.89 -7.24 -9.31
CA ARG A 86 -16.84 -6.06 -8.43
C ARG A 86 -15.43 -5.79 -7.93
N ALA A 87 -14.63 -6.83 -7.65
CA ALA A 87 -13.22 -6.66 -7.26
C ALA A 87 -12.38 -5.99 -8.36
N PHE A 88 -12.60 -6.36 -9.64
CA PHE A 88 -11.92 -5.68 -10.75
C PHE A 88 -12.34 -4.22 -10.88
N HIS A 89 -13.63 -3.91 -10.71
CA HIS A 89 -14.11 -2.53 -10.72
C HIS A 89 -13.57 -1.71 -9.54
N MET A 90 -13.38 -2.35 -8.38
CA MET A 90 -12.76 -1.72 -7.21
C MET A 90 -11.30 -1.34 -7.51
N TRP A 91 -10.56 -2.19 -8.22
CA TRP A 91 -9.21 -1.84 -8.72
C TRP A 91 -9.23 -0.62 -9.63
N LEU A 92 -10.16 -0.59 -10.59
CA LEU A 92 -10.26 0.53 -11.52
C LEU A 92 -10.67 1.83 -10.81
N LEU A 93 -11.60 1.77 -9.85
CA LEU A 93 -12.01 2.93 -9.04
C LEU A 93 -10.84 3.50 -8.23
N ASP A 94 -10.10 2.63 -7.54
CA ASP A 94 -8.90 3.04 -6.80
C ASP A 94 -7.83 3.63 -7.73
N THR A 95 -7.65 3.04 -8.91
CA THR A 95 -6.72 3.54 -9.92
C THR A 95 -7.13 4.95 -10.34
N ILE A 96 -8.40 5.17 -10.68
CA ILE A 96 -8.93 6.50 -11.05
C ILE A 96 -8.72 7.52 -9.93
N LEU A 97 -9.04 7.15 -8.69
CA LEU A 97 -8.87 8.03 -7.53
C LEU A 97 -7.39 8.32 -7.22
N ALA A 98 -6.47 7.42 -7.57
CA ALA A 98 -5.04 7.58 -7.36
C ALA A 98 -4.32 8.37 -8.47
N ILE A 99 -4.93 8.55 -9.66
CA ILE A 99 -4.31 9.26 -10.80
C ILE A 99 -3.71 10.62 -10.41
N PRO A 100 -4.41 11.52 -9.70
CA PRO A 100 -3.85 12.83 -9.37
C PRO A 100 -2.55 12.75 -8.54
N ASN A 101 -2.54 11.89 -7.51
CA ASN A 101 -1.33 11.67 -6.70
C ASN A 101 -0.23 10.97 -7.50
N PHE A 102 -0.58 10.05 -8.40
CA PHE A 102 0.38 9.40 -9.29
C PHE A 102 1.06 10.43 -10.22
N LEU A 103 0.29 11.33 -10.83
CA LEU A 103 0.83 12.37 -11.71
C LEU A 103 1.73 13.35 -10.96
N LEU A 104 1.35 13.77 -9.74
CA LEU A 104 2.21 14.61 -8.91
C LEU A 104 3.49 13.88 -8.46
N GLY A 105 3.40 12.59 -8.15
CA GLY A 105 4.55 11.76 -7.85
C GLY A 105 5.51 11.64 -9.04
N LEU A 106 4.98 11.44 -10.25
CA LEU A 106 5.77 11.42 -11.48
C LEU A 106 6.43 12.79 -11.75
N LEU A 107 5.71 13.88 -11.55
CA LEU A 107 6.24 15.24 -11.63
C LEU A 107 7.36 15.47 -10.61
N MET A 108 7.20 14.97 -9.38
CA MET A 108 8.22 15.05 -8.34
C MET A 108 9.48 14.26 -8.72
N LEU A 109 9.34 13.02 -9.17
CA LEU A 109 10.47 12.18 -9.58
C LEU A 109 11.22 12.77 -10.78
N THR A 110 10.49 13.24 -11.79
CA THR A 110 11.08 13.89 -12.98
C THR A 110 11.77 15.20 -12.60
N GLY A 111 11.14 16.05 -11.79
CA GLY A 111 11.74 17.28 -11.30
C GLY A 111 13.00 17.04 -10.47
N LEU A 112 12.98 16.06 -9.57
CA LEU A 112 14.17 15.64 -8.81
C LEU A 112 15.28 15.13 -9.73
N PHE A 113 14.95 14.30 -10.72
CA PHE A 113 15.92 13.82 -11.71
C PHE A 113 16.63 14.99 -12.40
N PHE A 114 15.88 16.01 -12.87
CA PHE A 114 16.47 17.18 -13.51
C PHE A 114 17.30 18.05 -12.56
N ILE A 115 16.89 18.19 -11.29
CA ILE A 115 17.64 18.94 -10.28
C ILE A 115 18.97 18.27 -9.96
N PHE A 116 19.00 16.93 -9.89
CA PHE A 116 20.21 16.16 -9.62
C PHE A 116 21.05 15.87 -10.87
N LEU A 117 20.52 16.11 -12.08
CA LEU A 117 21.21 15.86 -13.34
C LEU A 117 22.60 16.52 -13.44
N PRO A 118 22.83 17.77 -12.97
CA PRO A 118 24.16 18.38 -12.99
C PRO A 118 25.19 17.64 -12.11
N TYR A 119 24.76 17.03 -11.01
CA TYR A 119 25.65 16.27 -10.11
C TYR A 119 26.10 14.97 -10.73
N LEU A 120 25.24 14.35 -11.55
CA LEU A 120 25.60 13.18 -12.34
C LEU A 120 26.62 13.50 -13.44
N LYS A 121 26.81 14.78 -13.77
CA LYS A 121 27.74 15.24 -14.81
C LYS A 121 29.00 15.92 -14.27
N ALA A 122 29.08 16.19 -12.97
CA ALA A 122 30.17 16.95 -12.39
C ALA A 122 31.37 16.05 -12.03
N GLU A 123 32.59 16.48 -12.37
CA GLU A 123 33.84 15.78 -12.03
C GLU A 123 34.23 15.91 -10.54
N ALA A 124 33.68 16.90 -9.85
CA ALA A 124 33.84 17.11 -8.41
C ALA A 124 32.47 17.35 -7.76
N TRP A 125 32.23 16.74 -6.59
CA TRP A 125 31.00 16.95 -5.81
C TRP A 125 30.92 18.41 -5.36
N PRO A 126 30.02 19.24 -5.91
CA PRO A 126 29.96 20.64 -5.53
C PRO A 126 29.60 20.74 -4.04
N GLN A 127 30.23 21.68 -3.32
CA GLN A 127 29.77 22.10 -1.99
C GLN A 127 28.28 22.39 -2.08
N VAL A 128 27.47 21.75 -1.21
CA VAL A 128 26.00 21.73 -1.18
C VAL A 128 25.39 22.99 -1.80
N SER A 129 25.18 22.95 -3.12
CA SER A 129 24.86 24.12 -3.93
C SER A 129 23.36 24.20 -4.16
N THR A 130 22.88 25.36 -4.61
CA THR A 130 21.48 25.79 -4.82
C THR A 130 20.46 24.72 -5.27
N SER A 131 20.90 23.63 -5.90
CA SER A 131 20.06 22.49 -6.25
C SER A 131 19.44 21.78 -5.04
N LEU A 132 20.13 21.66 -3.90
CA LEU A 132 19.58 20.94 -2.74
C LEU A 132 18.41 21.74 -2.19
N ILE A 133 18.55 23.07 -2.12
CA ILE A 133 17.47 23.98 -1.77
C ILE A 133 16.32 23.82 -2.78
N GLY A 134 16.62 23.79 -4.08
CA GLY A 134 15.62 23.53 -5.13
C GLY A 134 14.89 22.19 -4.98
N ALA A 135 15.61 21.12 -4.64
CA ALA A 135 15.04 19.79 -4.42
C ALA A 135 14.14 19.77 -3.19
N VAL A 136 14.60 20.35 -2.08
CA VAL A 136 13.80 20.48 -0.85
C VAL A 136 12.53 21.29 -1.14
N VAL A 137 12.64 22.44 -1.79
CA VAL A 137 11.48 23.27 -2.14
C VAL A 137 10.51 22.52 -3.05
N LEU A 138 10.99 21.84 -4.09
CA LEU A 138 10.15 21.04 -4.99
C LEU A 138 9.42 19.92 -4.23
N VAL A 139 10.13 19.18 -3.38
CA VAL A 139 9.57 18.09 -2.59
C VAL A 139 8.47 18.63 -1.68
N PHE A 140 8.72 19.67 -0.89
CA PHE A 140 7.68 20.24 -0.02
C PHE A 140 6.51 20.82 -0.82
N LEU A 141 6.78 21.50 -1.94
CA LEU A 141 5.76 22.07 -2.82
C LEU A 141 4.81 21.01 -3.39
N LEU A 142 5.30 19.82 -3.70
CA LEU A 142 4.49 18.72 -4.26
C LEU A 142 3.92 17.80 -3.18
N LEU A 143 4.61 17.61 -2.06
CA LEU A 143 4.11 16.79 -0.95
C LEU A 143 2.85 17.38 -0.31
N ILE A 144 2.76 18.71 -0.17
CA ILE A 144 1.57 19.37 0.39
C ILE A 144 0.30 19.05 -0.42
N PRO A 145 0.21 19.34 -1.73
CA PRO A 145 -0.97 19.01 -2.53
C PRO A 145 -1.21 17.49 -2.61
N MET A 146 -0.16 16.66 -2.67
CA MET A 146 -0.32 15.20 -2.62
C MET A 146 -0.96 14.72 -1.31
N ALA A 147 -0.57 15.30 -0.17
CA ALA A 147 -1.16 15.00 1.13
C ALA A 147 -2.62 15.47 1.19
N LEU A 148 -2.92 16.66 0.71
CA LEU A 148 -4.29 17.19 0.66
C LEU A 148 -5.21 16.30 -0.21
N ILE A 149 -4.77 15.95 -1.42
CA ILE A 149 -5.50 15.02 -2.30
C ILE A 149 -5.64 13.66 -1.62
N GLY A 150 -4.58 13.15 -0.99
CA GLY A 150 -4.60 11.88 -0.26
C GLY A 150 -5.64 11.85 0.86
N ILE A 151 -5.77 12.94 1.62
CA ILE A 151 -6.79 13.09 2.65
C ILE A 151 -8.20 13.09 2.04
N VAL A 152 -8.42 13.89 1.00
CA VAL A 152 -9.74 13.96 0.33
C VAL A 152 -10.12 12.61 -0.27
N VAL A 153 -9.19 11.95 -0.97
CA VAL A 153 -9.39 10.61 -1.53
C VAL A 153 -9.62 9.59 -0.43
N GLY A 154 -8.89 9.65 0.68
CA GLY A 154 -9.05 8.77 1.83
C GLY A 154 -10.43 8.89 2.48
N MET A 155 -11.03 10.07 2.49
CA MET A 155 -12.40 10.30 2.97
C MET A 155 -13.47 9.94 1.94
N LEU A 156 -13.21 10.15 0.65
CA LEU A 156 -14.15 9.88 -0.44
C LEU A 156 -14.25 8.38 -0.78
N ARG A 157 -13.09 7.70 -0.82
CA ARG A 157 -12.96 6.31 -1.27
C ARG A 157 -13.91 5.36 -0.54
N PRO A 158 -14.09 5.41 0.80
CA PRO A 158 -15.01 4.51 1.49
C PRO A 158 -16.42 4.52 0.93
N TYR A 159 -16.94 5.68 0.51
CA TYR A 159 -18.29 5.83 -0.06
C TYR A 159 -18.35 5.27 -1.49
N VAL A 160 -17.44 5.71 -2.36
CA VAL A 160 -17.41 5.31 -3.78
C VAL A 160 -17.32 3.79 -3.90
N VAL A 161 -16.42 3.19 -3.13
CA VAL A 161 -16.19 1.74 -3.14
C VAL A 161 -17.42 0.98 -2.64
N ARG A 162 -18.08 1.46 -1.57
CA ARG A 162 -19.24 0.77 -0.99
C ARG A 162 -20.49 0.87 -1.85
N VAL A 163 -20.72 1.99 -2.54
CA VAL A 163 -21.75 2.07 -3.57
C VAL A 163 -21.49 1.01 -4.65
N LYS A 164 -20.25 0.84 -5.11
CA LYS A 164 -19.93 -0.20 -6.10
C LYS A 164 -20.14 -1.62 -5.56
N VAL A 165 -19.60 -1.92 -4.38
CA VAL A 165 -19.57 -3.29 -3.86
C VAL A 165 -20.94 -3.74 -3.37
N ILE A 166 -21.70 -2.87 -2.71
CA ILE A 166 -23.00 -3.18 -2.11
C ILE A 166 -24.10 -3.08 -3.18
N ASP A 167 -24.17 -1.97 -3.91
CA ASP A 167 -25.27 -1.72 -4.87
C ASP A 167 -24.98 -2.22 -6.30
N ASP A 168 -23.77 -2.74 -6.54
CA ASP A 168 -23.30 -3.15 -7.88
C ASP A 168 -23.37 -2.06 -8.96
N ALA A 169 -23.36 -0.78 -8.56
CA ALA A 169 -23.48 0.36 -9.47
C ALA A 169 -22.37 0.40 -10.55
N GLY A 170 -22.58 1.11 -11.65
CA GLY A 170 -21.51 1.36 -12.63
C GLY A 170 -20.36 2.19 -12.04
N ILE A 171 -19.19 2.23 -12.69
CA ILE A 171 -18.01 3.00 -12.22
C ILE A 171 -18.36 4.48 -12.06
N GLY A 172 -18.91 5.09 -13.11
CA GLY A 172 -19.30 6.50 -13.10
C GLY A 172 -20.40 6.81 -12.08
N GLU A 173 -21.37 5.91 -11.94
CA GLU A 173 -22.45 6.05 -10.96
C GLU A 173 -21.93 5.94 -9.53
N SER A 174 -20.99 5.02 -9.27
CA SER A 174 -20.34 4.87 -7.97
C SER A 174 -19.55 6.12 -7.58
N LEU A 175 -18.85 6.73 -8.54
CA LEU A 175 -18.15 8.01 -8.32
C LEU A 175 -19.14 9.14 -8.04
N ARG A 176 -20.20 9.26 -8.85
CA ARG A 176 -21.21 10.31 -8.70
C ARG A 176 -21.96 10.21 -7.38
N GLN A 177 -22.48 9.03 -7.03
CA GLN A 177 -23.21 8.81 -5.79
C GLN A 177 -22.28 8.91 -4.58
N GLY A 178 -21.07 8.34 -4.65
CA GLY A 178 -20.07 8.45 -3.58
C GLY A 178 -19.67 9.90 -3.31
N TRP A 179 -19.49 10.71 -4.37
CA TRP A 179 -19.22 12.14 -4.25
C TRP A 179 -20.40 12.92 -3.66
N LYS A 180 -21.63 12.60 -4.06
CA LYS A 180 -22.83 13.20 -3.49
C LYS A 180 -22.94 12.93 -2.00
N LEU A 181 -22.79 11.65 -1.59
CA LEU A 181 -22.80 11.25 -0.18
C LEU A 181 -21.70 11.97 0.61
N PHE A 182 -20.48 12.01 0.07
CA PHE A 182 -19.35 12.68 0.70
C PHE A 182 -19.60 14.19 0.93
N THR A 183 -20.12 14.90 -0.07
CA THR A 183 -20.32 16.36 0.02
C THR A 183 -21.53 16.72 0.88
N HIS A 184 -22.63 15.97 0.80
CA HIS A 184 -23.83 16.21 1.62
C HIS A 184 -23.60 15.87 3.09
N GLN A 185 -22.83 14.81 3.37
CA GLN A 185 -22.61 14.28 4.71
C GLN A 185 -21.19 14.57 5.23
N PHE A 186 -20.53 15.59 4.66
CA PHE A 186 -19.14 15.92 4.96
C PHE A 186 -18.85 16.07 6.45
N LYS A 187 -19.75 16.69 7.22
CA LYS A 187 -19.60 16.84 8.67
C LYS A 187 -19.52 15.49 9.39
N HIS A 188 -20.41 14.57 9.06
CA HIS A 188 -20.40 13.21 9.62
C HIS A 188 -19.15 12.44 9.19
N THR A 189 -18.80 12.52 7.90
CA THR A 189 -17.58 11.91 7.36
C THR A 189 -16.33 12.42 8.06
N PHE A 190 -16.23 13.73 8.27
CA PHE A 190 -15.09 14.37 8.90
C PHE A 190 -14.92 13.96 10.37
N LEU A 191 -16.03 13.85 11.11
CA LEU A 191 -16.00 13.37 12.50
C LEU A 191 -15.53 11.92 12.59
N ILE A 192 -16.07 11.02 11.75
CA ILE A 192 -15.63 9.62 11.71
C ILE A 192 -14.16 9.52 11.29
N TRP A 193 -13.75 10.31 10.30
CA TRP A 193 -12.36 10.39 9.88
C TRP A 193 -11.44 10.84 11.03
N LEU A 194 -11.84 11.83 11.82
CA LEU A 194 -11.06 12.30 12.98
C LEU A 194 -10.95 11.23 14.07
N VAL A 195 -12.04 10.50 14.34
CA VAL A 195 -12.02 9.36 15.27
C VAL A 195 -11.07 8.28 14.76
N LEU A 196 -11.18 7.90 13.49
CA LEU A 196 -10.32 6.87 12.89
C LEU A 196 -8.86 7.31 12.76
N LEU A 197 -8.60 8.61 12.61
CA LEU A 197 -7.28 9.20 12.69
C LEU A 197 -6.68 9.00 14.09
N GLY A 198 -7.45 9.32 15.14
CA GLY A 198 -7.04 9.09 16.53
C GLY A 198 -6.77 7.61 16.82
N VAL A 199 -7.66 6.72 16.35
CA VAL A 199 -7.45 5.26 16.42
C VAL A 199 -6.20 4.86 15.65
N GLY A 200 -5.96 5.43 14.47
CA GLY A 200 -4.78 5.17 13.64
C GLY A 200 -3.47 5.55 14.33
N ILE A 201 -3.45 6.66 15.05
CA ILE A 201 -2.29 7.06 15.87
C ILE A 201 -2.04 6.02 16.98
N ALA A 202 -3.08 5.64 17.72
CA ALA A 202 -2.97 4.64 18.78
C ALA A 202 -2.51 3.27 18.23
N VAL A 203 -3.08 2.84 17.11
CA VAL A 203 -2.68 1.62 16.40
C VAL A 203 -1.23 1.73 15.91
N GLY A 204 -0.79 2.87 15.40
CA GLY A 204 0.60 3.08 14.98
C GLY A 204 1.60 2.88 16.12
N VAL A 205 1.30 3.44 17.30
CA VAL A 205 2.11 3.24 18.51
C VAL A 205 2.08 1.76 18.95
N ALA A 206 0.91 1.13 18.96
CA ALA A 206 0.78 -0.29 19.29
C ALA A 206 1.55 -1.18 18.30
N MET A 207 1.52 -0.85 17.00
CA MET A 207 2.24 -1.56 15.94
C MET A 207 3.75 -1.44 16.09
N MET A 208 4.26 -0.33 16.63
CA MET A 208 5.68 -0.22 16.99
C MET A 208 6.05 -1.23 18.08
N LEU A 209 5.23 -1.42 19.11
CA LEU A 209 5.46 -2.44 20.14
C LEU A 209 5.37 -3.86 19.55
N VAL A 210 4.34 -4.11 18.72
CA VAL A 210 4.18 -5.39 18.01
C VAL A 210 5.38 -5.68 17.11
N PHE A 211 5.96 -4.67 16.45
CA PHE A 211 7.14 -4.84 15.60
C PHE A 211 8.30 -5.47 16.38
N PHE A 212 8.63 -4.92 17.55
CA PHE A 212 9.70 -5.45 18.39
C PHE A 212 9.34 -6.80 19.02
N LEU A 213 8.08 -6.98 19.43
CA LEU A 213 7.60 -8.24 20.01
C LEU A 213 7.73 -9.41 19.02
N LEU A 214 7.58 -9.14 17.72
CA LEU A 214 7.63 -10.15 16.67
C LEU A 214 9.05 -10.47 16.15
N ILE A 215 10.13 -9.90 16.73
CA ILE A 215 11.52 -10.21 16.34
C ILE A 215 11.80 -11.72 16.27
N PRO A 216 11.39 -12.56 17.25
CA PRO A 216 11.60 -14.00 17.15
C PRO A 216 10.89 -14.62 15.95
N ALA A 217 9.67 -14.16 15.63
CA ALA A 217 8.93 -14.62 14.46
C ALA A 217 9.63 -14.21 13.16
N TYR A 218 10.21 -13.01 13.08
CA TYR A 218 10.99 -12.59 11.91
C TYR A 218 12.24 -13.45 11.72
N ALA A 219 12.93 -13.81 12.80
CA ALA A 219 14.09 -14.69 12.72
C ALA A 219 13.71 -16.07 12.13
N VAL A 220 12.56 -16.63 12.53
CA VAL A 220 12.03 -17.87 11.96
C VAL A 220 11.63 -17.69 10.50
N MET A 221 10.96 -16.58 10.16
CA MET A 221 10.49 -16.30 8.80
C MET A 221 11.60 -15.87 7.82
N ALA A 222 12.78 -15.49 8.31
CA ALA A 222 13.91 -15.11 7.47
C ALA A 222 14.40 -16.28 6.59
N ILE A 223 14.32 -17.52 7.08
CA ILE A 223 14.73 -18.71 6.31
C ILE A 223 13.81 -18.92 5.10
N PRO A 224 12.48 -19.12 5.26
CA PRO A 224 11.59 -19.24 4.10
C PRO A 224 11.58 -17.96 3.27
N GLY A 225 11.76 -16.79 3.88
CA GLY A 225 11.90 -15.52 3.15
C GLY A 225 13.09 -15.52 2.20
N ALA A 226 14.27 -15.97 2.65
CA ALA A 226 15.45 -16.09 1.80
C ALA A 226 15.26 -17.12 0.69
N LEU A 227 14.62 -18.26 0.98
CA LEU A 227 14.34 -19.30 -0.01
C LEU A 227 13.40 -18.82 -1.11
N VAL A 228 12.30 -18.16 -0.75
CA VAL A 228 11.34 -17.61 -1.71
C VAL A 228 11.97 -16.48 -2.52
N ALA A 229 12.72 -15.59 -1.87
CA ALA A 229 13.38 -14.45 -2.52
C ALA A 229 14.54 -14.85 -3.44
N ALA A 230 15.20 -15.98 -3.17
CA ALA A 230 16.25 -16.51 -4.03
C ALA A 230 15.74 -16.88 -5.43
N ILE A 231 14.44 -17.18 -5.61
CA ILE A 231 13.86 -17.48 -6.92
C ILE A 231 13.88 -16.24 -7.84
N PRO A 232 13.16 -15.14 -7.55
CA PRO A 232 13.20 -13.95 -8.40
C PRO A 232 14.58 -13.29 -8.40
N GLY A 233 15.30 -13.28 -7.27
CA GLY A 233 16.67 -12.76 -7.20
C GLY A 233 17.65 -13.55 -8.07
N GLY A 234 17.57 -14.89 -8.03
CA GLY A 234 18.40 -15.78 -8.83
C GLY A 234 18.08 -15.70 -10.33
N ILE A 235 16.79 -15.59 -10.70
CA ILE A 235 16.37 -15.38 -12.09
C ILE A 235 16.92 -14.05 -12.61
N GLY A 236 16.74 -12.96 -11.85
CA GLY A 236 17.27 -11.64 -12.19
C GLY A 236 18.79 -11.65 -12.37
N TYR A 237 19.48 -12.27 -11.42
CA TYR A 237 20.93 -12.46 -11.48
C TYR A 237 21.33 -13.25 -12.74
N GLY A 238 20.70 -14.39 -13.01
CA GLY A 238 21.04 -15.27 -14.12
C GLY A 238 20.83 -14.63 -15.50
N ILE A 239 19.69 -13.95 -15.70
CA ILE A 239 19.38 -13.24 -16.96
C ILE A 239 20.41 -12.16 -17.23
N THR A 240 20.70 -11.33 -16.23
CA THR A 240 21.63 -10.21 -16.40
C THR A 240 23.08 -10.68 -16.49
N TYR A 241 23.43 -11.81 -15.86
CA TYR A 241 24.76 -12.41 -15.98
C TYR A 241 25.06 -12.88 -17.40
N ALA A 242 24.05 -13.36 -18.11
CA ALA A 242 24.19 -13.75 -19.52
C ALA A 242 24.41 -12.55 -20.47
N ILE A 243 24.04 -11.34 -20.06
CA ILE A 243 24.18 -10.11 -20.87
C ILE A 243 25.50 -9.40 -20.51
N ASP A 244 25.72 -9.14 -19.22
CA ASP A 244 26.90 -8.47 -18.69
C ASP A 244 27.24 -9.07 -17.31
N PRO A 245 28.25 -9.96 -17.19
CA PRO A 245 28.47 -10.80 -16.02
C PRO A 245 29.02 -10.07 -14.78
N VAL A 246 29.01 -8.74 -14.77
CA VAL A 246 29.87 -7.95 -13.90
C VAL A 246 29.11 -7.32 -12.72
N VAL A 247 28.25 -6.32 -12.94
CA VAL A 247 27.49 -5.64 -11.86
C VAL A 247 26.01 -5.89 -11.90
N TRP A 248 25.42 -5.79 -13.08
CA TRP A 248 23.98 -5.95 -13.28
C TRP A 248 23.40 -7.23 -12.65
N PRO A 249 24.12 -8.37 -12.61
CA PRO A 249 23.72 -9.56 -11.87
C PRO A 249 23.42 -9.30 -10.40
N TRP A 250 24.33 -8.63 -9.72
CA TRP A 250 24.22 -8.35 -8.29
C TRP A 250 23.18 -7.27 -8.00
N VAL A 251 23.14 -6.22 -8.82
CA VAL A 251 22.19 -5.11 -8.64
C VAL A 251 20.76 -5.59 -8.89
N ILE A 252 20.51 -6.23 -10.03
CA ILE A 252 19.16 -6.70 -10.39
C ILE A 252 18.77 -7.90 -9.52
N GLY A 253 19.70 -8.82 -9.25
CA GLY A 253 19.45 -9.94 -8.35
C GLY A 253 19.10 -9.48 -6.93
N GLY A 254 19.85 -8.53 -6.37
CA GLY A 254 19.56 -7.94 -5.06
C GLY A 254 18.26 -7.14 -5.06
N LEU A 255 18.01 -6.34 -6.10
CA LEU A 255 16.78 -5.55 -6.24
C LEU A 255 15.52 -6.41 -6.31
N LEU A 256 15.59 -7.57 -6.96
CA LEU A 256 14.48 -8.53 -6.99
C LEU A 256 14.42 -9.40 -5.73
N PHE A 257 15.54 -9.67 -5.06
CA PHE A 257 15.56 -10.44 -3.82
C PHE A 257 14.90 -9.68 -2.66
N LEU A 258 15.31 -8.42 -2.42
CA LEU A 258 14.95 -7.69 -1.20
C LEU A 258 13.44 -7.52 -0.98
N PRO A 259 12.62 -7.11 -1.97
CA PRO A 259 11.19 -6.94 -1.76
C PRO A 259 10.49 -8.23 -1.33
N PHE A 260 10.86 -9.36 -1.94
CA PHE A 260 10.28 -10.67 -1.63
C PHE A 260 10.79 -11.18 -0.28
N PHE A 261 12.08 -10.99 0.02
CA PHE A 261 12.65 -11.37 1.31
C PHE A 261 11.93 -10.67 2.45
N PHE A 262 11.76 -9.35 2.35
CA PHE A 262 11.08 -8.57 3.37
C PHE A 262 9.59 -8.85 3.43
N ALA A 263 8.90 -9.05 2.30
CA ALA A 263 7.48 -9.39 2.29
C ALA A 263 7.18 -10.69 3.07
N ILE A 264 8.02 -11.72 2.92
CA ILE A 264 7.84 -12.98 3.64
C ILE A 264 8.33 -12.88 5.09
N THR A 265 9.52 -12.30 5.32
CA THR A 265 10.10 -12.16 6.66
C THR A 265 9.20 -11.35 7.58
N PHE A 266 8.60 -10.27 7.09
CA PHE A 266 7.67 -9.42 7.84
C PHE A 266 6.20 -9.82 7.70
N SER A 267 5.89 -10.96 7.09
CA SER A 267 4.51 -11.44 6.99
C SER A 267 3.75 -11.59 8.32
N PRO A 268 4.39 -11.91 9.48
CA PRO A 268 3.69 -11.87 10.77
C PRO A 268 3.17 -10.48 11.14
N LEU A 269 3.93 -9.43 10.82
CA LEU A 269 3.50 -8.05 11.03
C LEU A 269 2.40 -7.67 10.04
N SER A 270 2.54 -8.07 8.78
CA SER A 270 1.50 -7.87 7.76
C SER A 270 0.19 -8.54 8.14
N PHE A 271 0.23 -9.70 8.81
CA PHE A 271 -0.95 -10.36 9.34
C PHE A 271 -1.68 -9.51 10.39
N VAL A 272 -0.96 -8.96 11.38
CA VAL A 272 -1.55 -8.05 12.38
C VAL A 272 -2.10 -6.79 11.72
N SER A 273 -1.37 -6.23 10.75
CA SER A 273 -1.84 -5.10 9.95
C SER A 273 -3.12 -5.43 9.16
N GLY A 274 -3.28 -6.67 8.68
CA GLY A 274 -4.49 -7.14 8.02
C GLY A 274 -5.69 -7.20 8.96
N LEU A 275 -5.50 -7.59 10.23
CA LEU A 275 -6.56 -7.56 11.24
C LEU A 275 -7.06 -6.13 11.50
N VAL A 276 -6.13 -5.18 11.60
CA VAL A 276 -6.43 -3.74 11.70
C VAL A 276 -7.18 -3.25 10.46
N ALA A 277 -6.77 -3.66 9.27
CA ALA A 277 -7.46 -3.29 8.02
C ALA A 277 -8.92 -3.79 8.01
N ILE A 278 -9.19 -5.02 8.46
CA ILE A 278 -10.56 -5.55 8.59
C ILE A 278 -11.39 -4.69 9.55
N PHE A 279 -10.82 -4.27 10.69
CA PHE A 279 -11.50 -3.36 11.61
C PHE A 279 -11.94 -2.06 10.91
N TYR A 280 -11.04 -1.42 10.16
CA TYR A 280 -11.37 -0.21 9.41
C TYR A 280 -12.45 -0.45 8.36
N GLU A 281 -12.39 -1.55 7.62
CA GLU A 281 -13.41 -1.90 6.63
C GLU A 281 -14.79 -2.11 7.25
N ASN A 282 -14.85 -2.73 8.44
CA ASN A 282 -16.08 -2.94 9.19
C ASN A 282 -16.68 -1.60 9.62
N VAL A 283 -15.87 -0.74 10.27
CA VAL A 283 -16.34 0.58 10.74
C VAL A 283 -16.89 1.39 9.58
N TRP A 284 -16.15 1.49 8.48
CA TRP A 284 -16.60 2.25 7.31
C TRP A 284 -17.85 1.65 6.65
N THR A 285 -18.05 0.33 6.70
CA THR A 285 -19.26 -0.31 6.16
C THR A 285 -20.48 0.03 6.99
N ILE A 286 -20.36 0.00 8.31
CA ILE A 286 -21.43 0.42 9.22
C ILE A 286 -21.72 1.91 9.05
N THR A 287 -20.68 2.76 9.04
CA THR A 287 -20.82 4.20 8.81
C THR A 287 -21.50 4.49 7.48
N PHE A 288 -21.12 3.81 6.39
CA PHE A 288 -21.76 3.99 5.10
C PHE A 288 -23.25 3.68 5.13
N ARG A 289 -23.66 2.56 5.75
CA ARG A 289 -25.08 2.19 5.88
C ARG A 289 -25.87 3.23 6.69
N GLN A 290 -25.30 3.74 7.78
CA GLN A 290 -25.91 4.79 8.60
C GLN A 290 -26.06 6.11 7.84
N VAL A 291 -24.98 6.58 7.22
CA VAL A 291 -24.96 7.83 6.45
C VAL A 291 -25.94 7.77 5.28
N ARG A 292 -26.02 6.63 4.59
CA ARG A 292 -26.98 6.42 3.51
C ARG A 292 -28.43 6.39 4.01
N ALA A 293 -28.70 5.77 5.15
CA ALA A 293 -30.03 5.78 5.75
C ALA A 293 -30.49 7.20 6.10
N ILE A 294 -29.59 8.01 6.66
CA ILE A 294 -29.85 9.43 6.96
C ILE A 294 -30.13 10.22 5.68
N GLU A 295 -29.31 10.05 4.64
CA GLU A 295 -29.48 10.74 3.34
C GLU A 295 -30.82 10.40 2.67
N ASN A 296 -31.24 9.14 2.77
CA ASN A 296 -32.49 8.66 2.17
C ASN A 296 -33.72 8.89 3.05
N GLY A 297 -33.55 9.41 4.28
CA GLY A 297 -34.64 9.57 5.25
C GLY A 297 -35.28 8.24 5.68
N THR A 298 -34.55 7.12 5.54
CA THR A 298 -35.04 5.79 5.92
C THR A 298 -34.68 5.48 7.38
N ALA A 299 -35.41 4.55 7.99
CA ALA A 299 -35.02 4.02 9.30
C ALA A 299 -33.58 3.50 9.28
N LEU A 300 -32.87 3.67 10.40
CA LEU A 300 -31.53 3.09 10.55
C LEU A 300 -31.59 1.58 10.31
N PRO A 301 -30.57 1.00 9.66
CA PRO A 301 -30.52 -0.44 9.45
C PRO A 301 -30.69 -1.19 10.78
N PRO A 302 -31.47 -2.27 10.82
CA PRO A 302 -31.60 -3.07 12.04
C PRO A 302 -30.20 -3.51 12.49
N GLN A 303 -29.87 -3.28 13.76
CA GLN A 303 -28.66 -3.86 14.32
C GLN A 303 -28.85 -5.38 14.38
N PRO A 304 -27.83 -6.18 14.01
CA PRO A 304 -27.92 -7.62 14.17
C PRO A 304 -28.24 -7.93 15.63
N PRO A 305 -29.04 -8.98 15.91
CA PRO A 305 -29.40 -9.33 17.28
C PRO A 305 -28.11 -9.46 18.08
N VAL A 306 -27.92 -8.55 19.05
CA VAL A 306 -26.84 -8.64 20.04
C VAL A 306 -26.90 -10.08 20.52
N MET A 307 -25.82 -10.86 20.31
CA MET A 307 -25.75 -12.22 20.85
C MET A 307 -26.19 -12.10 22.29
N ALA A 308 -27.38 -12.61 22.60
CA ALA A 308 -27.85 -12.64 23.96
C ALA A 308 -26.77 -13.42 24.69
N MET A 309 -25.99 -12.73 25.53
CA MET A 309 -25.14 -13.42 26.49
C MET A 309 -26.05 -14.47 27.12
N PRO A 310 -25.71 -15.76 27.08
CA PRO A 310 -26.51 -16.76 27.75
C PRO A 310 -26.70 -16.25 29.17
N LEU A 311 -27.93 -15.93 29.55
CA LEU A 311 -28.21 -15.49 30.91
C LEU A 311 -27.65 -16.59 31.81
N PRO A 312 -26.85 -16.23 32.84
CA PRO A 312 -26.37 -17.23 33.79
C PRO A 312 -27.61 -18.01 34.28
N PRO A 313 -27.52 -19.36 34.36
CA PRO A 313 -28.66 -20.18 34.72
C PRO A 313 -29.27 -19.63 36.01
N VAL A 314 -30.56 -19.30 35.95
CA VAL A 314 -31.33 -18.85 37.12
C VAL A 314 -31.22 -19.98 38.14
N PRO A 315 -30.62 -19.75 39.33
CA PRO A 315 -30.56 -20.79 40.35
C PRO A 315 -32.00 -21.23 40.69
N PRO A 316 -32.23 -22.53 40.88
CA PRO A 316 -33.56 -23.04 41.21
C PRO A 316 -34.08 -22.29 42.44
N GLN A 317 -35.29 -21.75 42.32
CA GLN A 317 -35.99 -21.15 43.45
C GLN A 317 -36.20 -22.26 44.49
N ALA A 318 -35.64 -22.06 45.67
CA ALA A 318 -35.82 -22.91 46.84
C ALA A 318 -37.19 -22.65 47.49
#